data_AF-X1L9L0-F1
#
_entry.id   AF-X1L9L0-F1
#
_cell.length_a   1.000
_cell.length_b   1.000
_cell.length_c   1.000
_cell.angle_alpha   90.00
_cell.angle_beta   90.00
_cell.angle_gamma   90.00
#
_symmetry.space_group_name_H-M   'P 1'
#
loop_
_entity.id
_entity.type
_entity.pdbx_description
1 polymer ?
#
loop_
_entity_poly.entity_id
_entity_poly.type
_entity_poly.pdbx_seq_one_letter_code
_entity_poly.pdbx_strand_id
1 'polypeptide(L)'
;YTIPTTWEEMIALSDKMVADGKTPWAIGFESGAASGWAGTDWIEDIMLRTVEPEVYDLWVSHGISWLDDRVQRAFELFGQIALNEKYVYGGTNAELTISFGDSPDALFTSPPNAYMHRQATFIKSFILDHFPNLVPGEDFDFFPFPPIDSQYGTPALGAADLFAMFNDTPEARAFMEYIVSPEAQEIWVAETGKLSANKRVNPTAYPDDLTRKGAKILSEASTFRFDGSDLMPSAVGAGSFWTGILDYVSGIPLIKVLMTIETTALDAYRK
;
A
#
# COMPACT_ATOMS: atom_id res chain seq x y z
N TYR A 1 12.28 1.11 19.88
CA TYR A 1 12.84 1.72 18.65
C TYR A 1 12.19 3.08 18.42
N THR A 2 12.77 3.96 17.59
CA THR A 2 12.20 5.29 17.27
C THR A 2 11.58 5.25 15.88
N ILE A 3 10.45 5.91 15.68
CA ILE A 3 9.79 6.02 14.37
C ILE A 3 10.73 6.75 13.39
N PRO A 4 11.06 6.15 12.23
CA PRO A 4 11.91 6.80 11.24
C PRO A 4 11.15 7.89 10.49
N THR A 5 11.84 8.97 10.15
CA THR A 5 11.29 10.14 9.43
C THR A 5 11.83 10.28 8.01
N THR A 6 12.77 9.41 7.62
CA THR A 6 13.36 9.31 6.28
C THR A 6 13.56 7.85 5.90
N TRP A 7 13.72 7.57 4.61
CA TRP A 7 14.08 6.24 4.12
C TRP A 7 15.38 5.73 4.75
N GLU A 8 16.41 6.58 4.85
CA GLU A 8 17.69 6.22 5.43
C GLU A 8 17.56 5.85 6.91
N GLU A 9 16.75 6.59 7.67
CA GLU A 9 16.45 6.25 9.07
C GLU A 9 15.67 4.93 9.18
N MET A 10 14.78 4.63 8.24
CA MET A 10 14.02 3.38 8.21
C MET A 10 14.91 2.17 7.91
N ILE A 11 15.85 2.31 6.97
CA ILE A 11 16.86 1.27 6.70
C ILE A 11 17.79 1.12 7.90
N ALA A 12 18.29 2.21 8.48
CA ALA A 12 19.14 2.16 9.67
C ALA A 12 18.43 1.54 10.89
N LEU A 13 17.12 1.78 11.02
CA LEU A 13 16.29 1.13 12.03
C LEU A 13 16.20 -0.39 11.77
N SER A 14 15.99 -0.79 10.52
CA SER A 14 15.94 -2.20 10.11
C SER A 14 17.28 -2.90 10.40
N ASP A 15 18.41 -2.27 10.06
CA ASP A 15 19.75 -2.77 10.39
C ASP A 15 19.96 -2.93 11.90
N LYS A 16 19.48 -1.96 12.69
CA LYS A 16 19.56 -2.03 14.15
C LYS A 16 18.77 -3.21 14.70
N MET A 17 17.55 -3.43 14.22
CA MET A 17 16.75 -4.60 14.61
C MET A 17 17.47 -5.91 14.28
N VAL A 18 18.06 -6.03 13.08
CA VAL A 18 18.87 -7.19 12.71
C VAL A 18 20.06 -7.38 13.64
N ALA A 19 20.78 -6.31 14.00
CA ALA A 19 21.90 -6.37 14.93
C ALA A 19 21.48 -6.80 16.34
N ASP A 20 20.25 -6.47 16.76
CA ASP A 20 19.63 -6.91 18.01
C ASP A 20 19.08 -8.36 17.94
N GLY A 21 19.28 -9.07 16.82
CA GLY A 21 18.78 -10.43 16.60
C GLY A 21 17.27 -10.49 16.35
N LYS A 22 16.68 -9.40 15.84
CA LYS A 22 15.25 -9.25 15.53
C LYS A 22 15.02 -9.16 14.03
N THR A 23 13.79 -9.45 13.62
CA THR A 23 13.37 -9.32 12.23
C THR A 23 12.56 -8.03 12.05
N PRO A 24 13.00 -7.10 11.21
CA PRO A 24 12.29 -5.83 10.98
C PRO A 24 10.85 -5.97 10.46
N TRP A 25 10.65 -6.69 9.36
CA TRP A 25 9.45 -6.61 8.53
C TRP A 25 8.66 -7.92 8.48
N ALA A 26 7.34 -7.80 8.55
CA ALA A 26 6.41 -8.83 8.13
C ALA A 26 5.78 -8.43 6.80
N ILE A 27 5.94 -9.29 5.80
CA ILE A 27 5.45 -9.08 4.44
C ILE A 27 4.79 -10.37 3.96
N GLY A 28 3.66 -10.23 3.28
CA GLY A 28 2.93 -11.35 2.66
C GLY A 28 2.31 -10.89 1.35
N PHE A 29 2.48 -11.70 0.30
CA PHE A 29 2.00 -11.43 -1.05
C PHE A 29 0.93 -12.40 -1.51
N GLU A 30 0.67 -13.47 -0.76
CA GLU A 30 -0.36 -14.44 -1.13
C GLU A 30 -1.75 -13.80 -0.99
N SER A 31 -2.58 -13.96 -2.02
CA SER A 31 -3.94 -13.43 -2.08
C SER A 31 -4.78 -14.18 -3.13
N GLY A 32 -4.61 -15.50 -3.22
CA GLY A 32 -5.22 -16.34 -4.25
C GLY A 32 -4.84 -15.88 -5.66
N ALA A 33 -5.84 -15.66 -6.52
CA ALA A 33 -5.63 -15.18 -7.89
C ALA A 33 -5.07 -13.74 -7.96
N ALA A 34 -5.12 -12.99 -6.87
CA ALA A 34 -4.57 -11.63 -6.80
C ALA A 34 -3.13 -11.60 -6.24
N SER A 35 -2.51 -12.75 -5.96
CA SER A 35 -1.19 -12.79 -5.34
C SER A 35 -0.18 -11.87 -6.04
N GLY A 36 0.55 -11.09 -5.27
CA GLY A 36 1.47 -10.06 -5.75
C GLY A 36 0.93 -8.63 -5.71
N TRP A 37 -0.39 -8.43 -5.62
CA TRP A 37 -0.98 -7.08 -5.54
C TRP A 37 -0.40 -6.25 -4.38
N ALA A 38 -0.26 -6.84 -3.18
CA ALA A 38 0.24 -6.09 -2.03
C ALA A 38 1.68 -5.57 -2.22
N GLY A 39 2.46 -6.15 -3.15
CA GLY A 39 3.77 -5.65 -3.52
C GLY A 39 3.76 -4.53 -4.55
N THR A 40 2.72 -4.39 -5.38
CA THR A 40 2.61 -3.26 -6.31
C THR A 40 2.44 -1.96 -5.56
N ASP A 41 1.68 -1.97 -4.46
CA ASP A 41 1.53 -0.81 -3.59
C ASP A 41 2.87 -0.29 -3.04
N TRP A 42 3.86 -1.18 -2.78
CA TRP A 42 5.20 -0.76 -2.36
C TRP A 42 5.89 0.02 -3.47
N ILE A 43 5.87 -0.51 -4.69
CA ILE A 43 6.48 0.14 -5.87
C ILE A 43 5.83 1.51 -6.10
N GLU A 44 4.52 1.58 -5.99
CA GLU A 44 3.76 2.81 -6.24
C GLU A 44 4.02 3.89 -5.20
N ASP A 45 4.05 3.54 -3.91
CA ASP A 45 4.35 4.46 -2.82
C ASP A 45 5.81 4.93 -2.89
N ILE A 46 6.74 4.05 -3.29
CA ILE A 46 8.13 4.42 -3.57
C ILE A 46 8.23 5.35 -4.79
N MET A 47 7.51 5.08 -5.88
CA MET A 47 7.48 5.95 -7.06
C MET A 47 7.01 7.35 -6.68
N LEU A 48 5.91 7.50 -5.95
CA LEU A 48 5.42 8.81 -5.50
C LEU A 48 6.42 9.58 -4.62
N ARG A 49 7.39 8.88 -4.02
CA ARG A 49 8.45 9.46 -3.15
C ARG A 49 9.79 9.62 -3.83
N THR A 50 9.88 9.28 -5.10
CA THR A 50 11.13 9.31 -5.89
C THR A 50 10.98 10.04 -7.22
N VAL A 51 9.75 10.37 -7.62
CA VAL A 51 9.45 11.15 -8.82
C VAL A 51 8.36 12.19 -8.58
N GLU A 52 8.28 13.18 -9.48
CA GLU A 52 7.14 14.09 -9.54
C GLU A 52 5.82 13.32 -9.83
N PRO A 53 4.67 13.77 -9.31
CA PRO A 53 3.38 13.10 -9.50
C PRO A 53 3.01 12.90 -10.97
N GLU A 54 3.40 13.81 -11.86
CA GLU A 54 3.15 13.70 -13.30
C GLU A 54 3.94 12.56 -13.94
N VAL A 55 5.12 12.22 -13.40
CA VAL A 55 5.89 11.05 -13.86
C VAL A 55 5.22 9.76 -13.43
N TYR A 56 4.65 9.73 -12.22
CA TYR A 56 3.80 8.62 -11.78
C TYR A 56 2.60 8.44 -12.73
N ASP A 57 1.91 9.53 -13.07
CA ASP A 57 0.78 9.50 -14.01
C ASP A 57 1.19 9.02 -15.41
N LEU A 58 2.37 9.42 -15.89
CA LEU A 58 2.94 8.92 -17.14
C LEU A 58 3.27 7.44 -17.06
N TRP A 59 3.80 6.94 -15.95
CA TRP A 59 4.06 5.50 -15.79
C TRP A 59 2.76 4.70 -15.78
N VAL A 60 1.77 5.13 -14.99
CA VAL A 60 0.46 4.49 -14.92
C VAL A 60 -0.20 4.47 -16.30
N SER A 61 -0.14 5.55 -17.07
CA SER A 61 -0.74 5.62 -18.41
C SER A 61 0.14 5.07 -19.55
N HIS A 62 1.27 4.44 -19.23
CA HIS A 62 2.29 3.93 -20.17
C HIS A 62 2.86 5.00 -21.13
N GLY A 63 2.92 6.26 -20.68
CA GLY A 63 3.68 7.34 -21.32
C GLY A 63 5.19 7.25 -21.09
N ILE A 64 5.64 6.45 -20.12
CA ILE A 64 7.04 6.01 -19.97
C ILE A 64 7.11 4.49 -19.88
N SER A 65 8.23 3.92 -20.31
CA SER A 65 8.47 2.47 -20.32
C SER A 65 8.63 1.92 -18.90
N TRP A 66 8.25 0.67 -18.70
CA TRP A 66 8.59 -0.07 -17.47
C TRP A 66 10.10 -0.26 -17.30
N LEU A 67 10.88 -0.09 -18.37
CA LEU A 67 12.35 -0.08 -18.34
C LEU A 67 12.95 1.29 -18.01
N ASP A 68 12.14 2.32 -17.75
CA ASP A 68 12.64 3.63 -17.32
C ASP A 68 13.44 3.50 -16.02
N ASP A 69 14.58 4.20 -15.92
CA ASP A 69 15.48 4.14 -14.77
C ASP A 69 14.78 4.50 -13.45
N ARG A 70 13.74 5.35 -13.50
CA ARG A 70 12.95 5.72 -12.33
C ARG A 70 12.09 4.57 -11.82
N VAL A 71 11.52 3.78 -12.73
CA VAL A 71 10.75 2.56 -12.39
C VAL A 71 11.69 1.50 -11.82
N GLN A 72 12.86 1.29 -12.45
CA GLN A 72 13.88 0.38 -11.95
C GLN A 72 14.32 0.76 -10.53
N ARG A 73 14.60 2.04 -10.28
CA ARG A 73 14.98 2.53 -8.95
C ARG A 73 13.93 2.21 -7.88
N ALA A 74 12.65 2.30 -8.20
CA ALA A 74 11.59 1.98 -7.25
C ALA A 74 11.60 0.50 -6.84
N PHE A 75 11.77 -0.40 -7.82
CA PHE A 75 11.95 -1.83 -7.56
C PHE A 75 13.22 -2.13 -6.77
N GLU A 76 14.34 -1.47 -7.07
CA GLU A 76 15.59 -1.67 -6.34
C GLU A 76 15.47 -1.22 -4.88
N LEU A 77 14.80 -0.10 -4.60
CA LEU A 77 14.51 0.36 -3.24
C LEU A 77 13.61 -0.62 -2.49
N PHE A 78 12.56 -1.13 -3.14
CA PHE A 78 11.74 -2.21 -2.58
C PHE A 78 12.59 -3.46 -2.30
N GLY A 79 13.47 -3.83 -3.23
CA GLY A 79 14.36 -4.98 -3.10
C GLY A 79 15.37 -4.87 -1.96
N GLN A 80 15.77 -3.66 -1.56
CA GLN A 80 16.60 -3.46 -0.36
C GLN A 80 15.94 -4.04 0.91
N ILE A 81 14.61 -4.08 0.94
CA ILE A 81 13.81 -4.65 2.04
C ILE A 81 13.42 -6.09 1.71
N ALA A 82 12.62 -6.29 0.65
CA ALA A 82 11.96 -7.56 0.36
C ALA A 82 12.90 -8.67 -0.17
N LEU A 83 14.14 -8.34 -0.55
CA LEU A 83 15.13 -9.36 -0.94
C LEU A 83 16.19 -9.60 0.14
N ASN A 84 16.06 -8.94 1.30
CA ASN A 84 17.01 -9.11 2.40
C ASN A 84 16.49 -10.16 3.38
N GLU A 85 17.05 -11.37 3.32
CA GLU A 85 16.68 -12.53 4.16
C GLU A 85 16.67 -12.25 5.67
N LYS A 86 17.40 -11.23 6.14
CA LYS A 86 17.42 -10.85 7.57
C LYS A 86 16.35 -9.84 7.92
N TYR A 87 15.84 -9.11 6.93
CA TYR A 87 14.86 -8.05 7.14
C TYR A 87 13.45 -8.61 7.30
N VAL A 88 13.16 -9.74 6.66
CA VAL A 88 11.80 -10.22 6.43
C VAL A 88 11.53 -11.52 7.18
N TYR A 89 10.35 -11.60 7.80
CA TYR A 89 9.97 -12.75 8.61
C TYR A 89 9.84 -14.02 7.77
N GLY A 90 10.61 -15.05 8.14
CA GLY A 90 10.66 -16.32 7.42
C GLY A 90 11.56 -16.32 6.18
N GLY A 91 12.20 -15.18 5.86
CA GLY A 91 13.02 -15.02 4.66
C GLY A 91 12.21 -14.73 3.40
N THR A 92 12.89 -14.47 2.29
CA THR A 92 12.29 -13.95 1.04
C THR A 92 11.22 -14.89 0.48
N ASN A 93 11.44 -16.20 0.57
CA ASN A 93 10.48 -17.20 0.11
C ASN A 93 9.19 -17.24 0.95
N ALA A 94 9.24 -16.85 2.22
CA ALA A 94 8.06 -16.85 3.07
C ALA A 94 7.06 -15.79 2.63
N GLU A 95 7.54 -14.61 2.21
CA GLU A 95 6.71 -13.50 1.73
C GLU A 95 5.79 -13.92 0.58
N LEU A 96 6.27 -14.81 -0.31
CA LEU A 96 5.51 -15.32 -1.46
C LEU A 96 4.31 -16.19 -1.07
N THR A 97 4.31 -16.74 0.15
CA THR A 97 3.34 -17.78 0.58
C THR A 97 2.51 -17.37 1.78
N ILE A 98 2.93 -16.35 2.52
CA ILE A 98 2.14 -15.77 3.61
C ILE A 98 1.04 -14.90 3.00
N SER A 99 -0.20 -15.13 3.42
CA SER A 99 -1.35 -14.29 3.08
C SER A 99 -1.06 -12.84 3.48
N PHE A 100 -1.38 -11.89 2.61
CA PHE A 100 -1.22 -10.46 2.95
C PHE A 100 -1.95 -10.12 4.26
N GLY A 101 -3.11 -10.74 4.50
CA GLY A 101 -3.95 -10.53 5.68
C GLY A 101 -3.42 -11.20 6.95
N ASP A 102 -2.65 -12.28 6.80
CA ASP A 102 -2.06 -13.03 7.93
C ASP A 102 -0.67 -12.50 8.28
N SER A 103 0.01 -11.84 7.34
CA SER A 103 1.36 -11.30 7.56
C SER A 103 1.51 -10.41 8.80
N PRO A 104 0.54 -9.56 9.19
CA PRO A 104 0.64 -8.77 10.41
C PRO A 104 0.70 -9.59 11.70
N ASP A 105 0.25 -10.85 11.70
CA ASP A 105 0.23 -11.71 12.89
C ASP A 105 1.62 -11.88 13.50
N ALA A 106 2.68 -11.79 12.69
CA ALA A 106 4.06 -11.85 13.14
C ALA A 106 4.43 -10.74 14.14
N LEU A 107 3.68 -9.62 14.17
CA LEU A 107 3.89 -8.53 15.13
C LEU A 107 3.33 -8.86 16.52
N PHE A 108 2.37 -9.79 16.61
CA PHE A 108 1.56 -10.03 17.81
C PHE A 108 1.87 -11.35 18.52
N THR A 109 3.00 -11.98 18.19
CA THR A 109 3.53 -13.13 18.95
C THR A 109 4.28 -12.69 20.21
N SER A 110 4.55 -13.62 21.13
CA SER A 110 5.34 -13.35 22.35
C SER A 110 6.54 -14.31 22.45
N PRO A 111 7.77 -13.88 22.13
CA PRO A 111 8.14 -12.56 21.62
C PRO A 111 7.64 -12.30 20.19
N PRO A 112 7.58 -11.03 19.71
CA PRO A 112 7.25 -10.70 18.33
C PRO A 112 8.24 -11.34 17.35
N ASN A 113 7.70 -11.90 16.27
CA ASN A 113 8.45 -12.51 15.19
C ASN A 113 8.93 -11.46 14.16
N ALA A 114 8.20 -10.35 14.05
CA ALA A 114 8.59 -9.15 13.32
C ALA A 114 8.12 -7.88 14.05
N TYR A 115 8.58 -6.70 13.62
CA TYR A 115 8.34 -5.43 14.34
C TYR A 115 7.61 -4.36 13.52
N MET A 116 7.59 -4.48 12.20
CA MET A 116 6.97 -3.54 11.28
C MET A 116 6.22 -4.27 10.18
N HIS A 117 5.16 -3.66 9.69
CA HIS A 117 4.38 -4.10 8.55
C HIS A 117 3.92 -2.86 7.77
N ARG A 118 3.81 -2.97 6.45
CA ARG A 118 3.34 -1.88 5.59
C ARG A 118 2.16 -2.38 4.77
N GLN A 119 1.03 -1.71 4.93
CA GLN A 119 -0.21 -1.96 4.19
C GLN A 119 -1.15 -0.75 4.37
N ALA A 120 -2.19 -0.66 3.53
CA ALA A 120 -3.25 0.33 3.67
C ALA A 120 -4.04 0.14 4.98
N THR A 121 -4.77 1.18 5.39
CA THR A 121 -5.42 1.25 6.71
C THR A 121 -6.47 0.17 6.97
N PHE A 122 -7.00 -0.48 5.93
CA PHE A 122 -7.95 -1.57 6.08
C PHE A 122 -7.34 -2.79 6.79
N ILE A 123 -6.00 -2.94 6.80
CA ILE A 123 -5.33 -4.06 7.46
C ILE A 123 -5.66 -4.16 8.95
N LYS A 124 -6.07 -3.04 9.57
CA LYS A 124 -6.59 -3.00 10.93
C LYS A 124 -7.71 -4.01 11.16
N SER A 125 -8.61 -4.19 10.18
CA SER A 125 -9.72 -5.15 10.30
C SER A 125 -9.20 -6.59 10.40
N PHE A 126 -8.22 -6.98 9.58
CA PHE A 126 -7.59 -8.30 9.65
C PHE A 126 -6.90 -8.54 11.00
N ILE A 127 -6.15 -7.54 11.49
CA ILE A 127 -5.50 -7.59 12.80
C ILE A 127 -6.53 -7.83 13.91
N LEU A 128 -7.65 -7.11 13.92
CA LEU A 128 -8.69 -7.25 14.95
C LEU A 128 -9.53 -8.52 14.80
N ASP A 129 -9.68 -9.05 13.58
CA ASP A 129 -10.33 -10.34 13.36
C ASP A 129 -9.50 -11.48 13.97
N HIS A 130 -8.16 -11.43 13.85
CA HIS A 130 -7.26 -12.44 14.42
C HIS A 130 -7.01 -12.21 15.92
N PHE A 131 -6.93 -10.96 16.35
CA PHE A 131 -6.61 -10.55 17.72
C PHE A 131 -7.65 -9.56 18.27
N PRO A 132 -8.87 -10.01 18.59
CA PRO A 132 -10.01 -9.14 18.93
C PRO A 132 -9.87 -8.37 20.24
N ASN A 133 -8.85 -8.67 21.04
CA ASN A 133 -8.60 -7.99 22.32
C ASN A 133 -7.56 -6.87 22.21
N LEU A 134 -6.92 -6.67 21.04
CA LEU A 134 -5.98 -5.57 20.85
C LEU A 134 -6.71 -4.24 20.81
N VAL A 135 -6.10 -3.23 21.40
CA VAL A 135 -6.59 -1.85 21.45
C VAL A 135 -5.77 -0.99 20.48
N PRO A 136 -6.34 -0.55 19.34
CA PRO A 136 -5.68 0.34 18.39
C PRO A 136 -5.21 1.64 19.07
N GLY A 137 -3.96 2.03 18.85
CA GLY A 137 -3.32 3.19 19.49
C GLY A 137 -2.66 2.90 20.84
N GLU A 138 -2.93 1.74 21.45
CA GLU A 138 -2.25 1.27 22.67
C GLU A 138 -1.37 0.07 22.38
N ASP A 139 -1.93 -0.99 21.80
CA ASP A 139 -1.22 -2.24 21.49
C ASP A 139 -0.51 -2.20 20.13
N PHE A 140 -1.02 -1.39 19.19
CA PHE A 140 -0.38 -1.14 17.90
C PHE A 140 -0.70 0.26 17.37
N ASP A 141 0.23 0.81 16.59
CA ASP A 141 0.10 2.10 15.91
C ASP A 141 0.75 2.02 14.52
N PHE A 142 0.59 3.06 13.70
CA PHE A 142 1.27 3.20 12.42
C PHE A 142 1.94 4.58 12.29
N PHE A 143 2.81 4.72 11.30
CA PHE A 143 3.36 6.01 10.89
C PHE A 143 3.32 6.09 9.36
N PRO A 144 3.27 7.31 8.76
CA PRO A 144 3.34 7.45 7.31
C PRO A 144 4.63 6.81 6.79
N PHE A 145 4.56 6.17 5.61
CA PHE A 145 5.78 5.73 4.93
C PHE A 145 6.70 6.95 4.74
N PRO A 146 7.98 6.86 5.12
CA PRO A 146 8.82 8.05 5.19
C PRO A 146 9.15 8.59 3.79
N PRO A 147 9.45 9.90 3.65
CA PRO A 147 10.02 10.44 2.41
C PRO A 147 11.30 9.70 2.02
N ILE A 148 11.48 9.48 0.71
CA ILE A 148 12.72 8.94 0.14
C ILE A 148 13.54 10.12 -0.40
N ASP A 149 13.07 10.76 -1.47
CA ASP A 149 13.62 12.04 -1.88
C ASP A 149 12.82 13.16 -1.22
N SER A 150 13.46 13.87 -0.29
CA SER A 150 12.81 14.90 0.55
C SER A 150 11.98 15.94 -0.21
N GLN A 151 12.33 16.24 -1.47
CA GLN A 151 11.59 17.18 -2.32
C GLN A 151 10.15 16.75 -2.64
N TYR A 152 9.85 15.45 -2.65
CA TYR A 152 8.49 14.93 -2.93
C TYR A 152 7.67 14.72 -1.64
N GLY A 153 8.28 14.89 -0.47
CA GLY A 153 7.60 14.86 0.82
C GLY A 153 6.91 13.53 1.14
N THR A 154 5.71 13.61 1.72
CA THR A 154 4.93 12.44 2.16
C THR A 154 3.60 12.39 1.41
N PRO A 155 3.59 11.91 0.16
CA PRO A 155 2.36 11.72 -0.61
C PRO A 155 1.47 10.65 0.05
N ALA A 156 0.18 10.71 -0.25
CA ALA A 156 -0.78 9.67 0.06
C ALA A 156 -1.08 8.84 -1.19
N LEU A 157 -0.88 7.53 -1.09
CA LEU A 157 -1.38 6.53 -2.04
C LEU A 157 -2.66 5.93 -1.46
N GLY A 158 -3.67 5.67 -2.28
CA GLY A 158 -4.81 4.89 -1.82
C GLY A 158 -5.77 4.46 -2.92
N ALA A 159 -6.56 3.45 -2.63
CA ALA A 159 -7.71 3.06 -3.44
C ALA A 159 -9.00 3.69 -2.88
N ALA A 160 -10.08 3.64 -3.65
CA ALA A 160 -11.41 4.04 -3.17
C ALA A 160 -12.49 3.07 -3.64
N ASP A 161 -13.46 2.81 -2.76
CA ASP A 161 -14.73 2.21 -3.15
C ASP A 161 -15.54 3.26 -3.93
N LEU A 162 -15.89 2.95 -5.17
CA LEU A 162 -16.63 3.85 -6.06
C LEU A 162 -18.06 3.36 -6.29
N PHE A 163 -19.00 4.30 -6.27
CA PHE A 163 -20.37 4.07 -6.71
C PHE A 163 -20.55 4.54 -8.15
N ALA A 164 -21.09 3.67 -9.00
CA ALA A 164 -21.41 3.98 -10.39
C ALA A 164 -22.92 3.89 -10.64
N MET A 165 -23.48 4.94 -11.25
CA MET A 165 -24.88 5.00 -11.65
C MET A 165 -25.03 4.62 -13.12
N PHE A 166 -25.41 3.37 -13.40
CA PHE A 166 -25.56 2.85 -14.77
C PHE A 166 -26.84 3.33 -15.47
N ASN A 167 -27.88 3.63 -14.70
CA ASN A 167 -29.13 4.19 -15.22
C ASN A 167 -29.45 5.48 -14.48
N ASP A 168 -29.68 6.53 -15.25
CA ASP A 168 -29.91 7.87 -14.73
C ASP A 168 -31.40 8.10 -14.47
N THR A 169 -31.82 7.97 -13.20
CA THR A 169 -33.17 8.30 -12.75
C THR A 169 -33.12 9.30 -11.60
N PRO A 170 -34.21 10.06 -11.35
CA PRO A 170 -34.28 10.97 -10.21
C PRO A 170 -33.99 10.28 -8.86
N GLU A 171 -34.44 9.04 -8.67
CA GLU A 171 -34.22 8.26 -7.45
C GLU A 171 -32.75 7.83 -7.30
N ALA A 172 -32.13 7.39 -8.41
CA ALA A 172 -30.72 7.01 -8.41
C ALA A 172 -29.83 8.23 -8.14
N ARG A 173 -30.13 9.39 -8.72
CA ARG A 173 -29.42 10.65 -8.41
C ARG A 173 -29.56 11.03 -6.94
N ALA A 174 -30.77 10.97 -6.39
CA ALA A 174 -31.00 11.27 -4.98
C ALA A 174 -30.21 10.33 -4.05
N PHE A 175 -30.12 9.04 -4.40
CA PHE A 175 -29.28 8.10 -3.65
C PHE A 175 -27.79 8.43 -3.76
N MET A 176 -27.29 8.74 -4.96
CA MET A 176 -25.89 9.14 -5.17
C MET A 176 -25.54 10.43 -4.41
N GLU A 177 -26.45 11.40 -4.35
CA GLU A 177 -26.28 12.63 -3.56
C GLU A 177 -26.27 12.33 -2.06
N TYR A 178 -27.14 11.44 -1.60
CA TYR A 178 -27.17 11.03 -0.19
C TYR A 178 -25.90 10.29 0.20
N ILE A 179 -25.44 9.31 -0.57
CA ILE A 179 -24.31 8.46 -0.15
C ILE A 179 -22.99 9.23 -0.05
N VAL A 180 -22.82 10.32 -0.80
CA VAL A 180 -21.66 11.21 -0.71
C VAL A 180 -21.84 12.35 0.31
N SER A 181 -23.02 12.46 0.93
CA SER A 181 -23.29 13.46 1.98
C SER A 181 -22.43 13.21 3.23
N PRO A 182 -22.14 14.25 4.03
CA PRO A 182 -21.43 14.08 5.31
C PRO A 182 -22.15 13.09 6.23
N GLU A 183 -23.49 13.16 6.30
CA GLU A 183 -24.30 12.35 7.21
C GLU A 183 -24.20 10.86 6.85
N ALA A 184 -24.30 10.51 5.56
CA ALA A 184 -24.15 9.12 5.14
C ALA A 184 -22.71 8.63 5.31
N GLN A 185 -21.73 9.47 5.04
CA GLN A 185 -20.31 9.13 5.20
C GLN A 185 -19.92 8.98 6.68
N GLU A 186 -20.53 9.72 7.60
CA GLU A 186 -20.34 9.55 9.04
C GLU A 186 -20.82 8.18 9.52
N ILE A 187 -21.97 7.70 9.02
CA ILE A 187 -22.44 6.33 9.27
C ILE A 187 -21.42 5.33 8.70
N TRP A 188 -20.96 5.56 7.47
CA TRP A 188 -20.04 4.65 6.79
C TRP A 188 -18.73 4.47 7.56
N VAL A 189 -18.08 5.56 7.97
CA VAL A 189 -16.78 5.48 8.68
C VAL A 189 -16.92 4.90 10.07
N ALA A 190 -18.04 5.15 10.76
CA ALA A 190 -18.32 4.59 12.08
C ALA A 190 -18.48 3.07 12.05
N GLU A 191 -19.20 2.55 11.05
CA GLU A 191 -19.48 1.11 10.92
C GLU A 191 -18.30 0.33 10.31
N THR A 192 -17.59 0.90 9.34
CA THR A 192 -16.57 0.17 8.57
C THR A 192 -15.15 0.39 9.06
N GLY A 193 -14.89 1.48 9.79
CA GLY A 193 -13.52 1.91 10.13
C GLY A 193 -12.67 2.30 8.91
N LYS A 194 -13.28 2.46 7.72
CA LYS A 194 -12.62 3.01 6.52
C LYS A 194 -12.57 4.54 6.59
N LEU A 195 -11.77 5.14 5.71
CA LEU A 195 -11.60 6.59 5.62
C LEU A 195 -12.59 7.20 4.63
N SER A 196 -13.08 8.42 4.91
CA SER A 196 -13.91 9.15 3.96
C SER A 196 -13.11 10.19 3.18
N ALA A 197 -13.38 10.30 1.88
CA ALA A 197 -12.91 11.40 1.04
C ALA A 197 -13.67 12.72 1.29
N ASN A 198 -14.83 12.66 1.96
CA ASN A 198 -15.63 13.85 2.26
C ASN A 198 -15.04 14.58 3.47
N LYS A 199 -14.34 15.71 3.22
CA LYS A 199 -13.70 16.55 4.24
C LYS A 199 -14.66 17.19 5.26
N ARG A 200 -15.98 17.05 5.08
CA ARG A 200 -17.01 17.55 6.00
C ARG A 200 -17.44 16.50 7.02
N VAL A 201 -17.01 15.24 6.89
CA VAL A 201 -17.23 14.21 7.92
C VAL A 201 -16.66 14.69 9.24
N ASN A 202 -17.48 14.71 10.29
CA ASN A 202 -17.01 15.06 11.62
C ASN A 202 -15.93 14.06 12.06
N PRO A 203 -14.72 14.53 12.43
CA PRO A 203 -13.67 13.64 12.90
C PRO A 203 -14.14 12.71 14.01
N THR A 204 -15.06 13.11 14.90
CA THR A 204 -15.56 12.26 15.99
C THR A 204 -16.38 11.05 15.54
N ALA A 205 -16.79 10.98 14.27
CA ALA A 205 -17.50 9.82 13.72
C ALA A 205 -16.58 8.60 13.53
N TYR A 206 -15.26 8.80 13.42
CA TYR A 206 -14.32 7.69 13.34
C TYR A 206 -14.29 6.89 14.67
N PRO A 207 -14.30 5.54 14.59
CA PRO A 207 -14.52 4.66 15.74
C PRO A 207 -13.37 4.66 16.75
N ASP A 208 -12.17 5.02 16.31
CA ASP A 208 -10.95 5.02 17.13
C ASP A 208 -9.98 6.11 16.65
N ASP A 209 -9.04 6.47 17.51
CA ASP A 209 -8.07 7.53 17.23
C ASP A 209 -7.06 7.13 16.15
N LEU A 210 -6.80 5.83 15.96
CA LEU A 210 -5.94 5.33 14.89
C LEU A 210 -6.54 5.62 13.51
N THR A 211 -7.84 5.38 13.34
CA THR A 211 -8.60 5.66 12.11
C THR A 211 -8.70 7.17 11.88
N ARG A 212 -8.95 7.93 12.95
CA ARG A 212 -8.98 9.40 12.91
C ARG A 212 -7.64 9.99 12.48
N LYS A 213 -6.52 9.41 12.93
CA LYS A 213 -5.15 9.74 12.49
C LYS A 213 -4.97 9.46 11.00
N GLY A 214 -5.43 8.31 10.51
CA GLY A 214 -5.41 7.97 9.07
C GLY A 214 -6.20 8.97 8.22
N ALA A 215 -7.42 9.31 8.65
CA ALA A 215 -8.25 10.31 7.98
C ALA A 215 -7.59 11.69 7.93
N LYS A 216 -6.94 12.10 9.02
CA LYS A 216 -6.19 13.37 9.08
C LYS A 216 -5.05 13.38 8.05
N ILE A 217 -4.23 12.32 8.01
CA ILE A 217 -3.13 12.18 7.04
C ILE A 217 -3.66 12.29 5.60
N LEU A 218 -4.73 11.57 5.27
CA LEU A 218 -5.35 11.65 3.95
C LEU A 218 -5.85 13.06 3.63
N SER A 219 -6.51 13.72 4.58
CA SER A 219 -7.11 15.05 4.37
C SER A 219 -6.08 16.19 4.19
N GLU A 220 -4.90 16.02 4.79
CA GLU A 220 -3.79 16.97 4.82
C GLU A 220 -2.70 16.69 3.77
N ALA A 221 -2.76 15.53 3.10
CA ALA A 221 -1.80 15.17 2.06
C ALA A 221 -1.81 16.23 0.93
N SER A 222 -0.64 16.79 0.64
CA SER A 222 -0.46 17.75 -0.46
C SER A 222 -0.54 17.09 -1.83
N THR A 223 -0.18 15.80 -1.89
CA THR A 223 -0.17 14.98 -3.09
C THR A 223 -0.94 13.70 -2.78
N PHE A 224 -1.91 13.38 -3.63
CA PHE A 224 -2.63 12.11 -3.62
C PHE A 224 -2.61 11.49 -5.02
N ARG A 225 -2.43 10.18 -5.09
CA ARG A 225 -2.69 9.38 -6.29
C ARG A 225 -3.42 8.10 -5.93
N PHE A 226 -4.26 7.66 -6.87
CA PHE A 226 -4.87 6.34 -6.79
C PHE A 226 -3.81 5.26 -6.98
N ASP A 227 -4.09 4.07 -6.45
CA ASP A 227 -3.33 2.86 -6.74
C ASP A 227 -3.09 2.71 -8.25
N GLY A 228 -1.83 2.53 -8.61
CA GLY A 228 -1.37 2.55 -9.99
C GLY A 228 -1.81 1.30 -10.71
N SER A 229 -1.67 0.13 -10.08
CA SER A 229 -2.09 -1.15 -10.62
C SER A 229 -3.60 -1.19 -10.91
N ASP A 230 -4.42 -0.58 -10.05
CA ASP A 230 -5.87 -0.45 -10.25
C ASP A 230 -6.25 0.42 -11.46
N LEU A 231 -5.41 1.41 -11.79
CA LEU A 231 -5.65 2.33 -12.91
C LEU A 231 -5.15 1.77 -14.26
N MET A 232 -4.29 0.76 -14.25
CA MET A 232 -3.76 0.14 -15.47
C MET A 232 -4.79 -0.83 -16.09
N PRO A 233 -4.71 -1.15 -17.40
CA PRO A 233 -5.42 -2.26 -17.99
C PRO A 233 -5.19 -3.53 -17.17
N SER A 234 -6.25 -4.33 -16.99
CA SER A 234 -6.22 -5.53 -16.16
C SER A 234 -5.10 -6.52 -16.54
N ALA A 235 -4.73 -6.62 -17.83
CA ALA A 235 -3.60 -7.46 -18.26
C ALA A 235 -2.26 -6.99 -17.68
N VAL A 236 -2.11 -5.69 -17.42
CA VAL A 236 -0.92 -5.08 -16.85
C VAL A 236 -1.00 -5.07 -15.33
N GLY A 237 -1.90 -4.27 -14.76
CA GLY A 237 -2.00 -4.04 -13.32
C GLY A 237 -2.34 -5.31 -12.56
N ALA A 238 -3.53 -5.84 -12.79
CA ALA A 238 -4.01 -7.10 -12.22
C ALA A 238 -3.41 -8.39 -12.84
N GLY A 239 -2.33 -8.26 -13.61
CA GLY A 239 -1.75 -9.35 -14.39
C GLY A 239 -0.24 -9.38 -14.29
N SER A 240 0.43 -8.86 -15.32
CA SER A 240 1.90 -8.91 -15.42
C SER A 240 2.61 -8.19 -14.27
N PHE A 241 2.01 -7.13 -13.69
CA PHE A 241 2.63 -6.39 -12.59
C PHE A 241 2.55 -7.17 -11.27
N TRP A 242 1.37 -7.68 -10.89
CA TRP A 242 1.23 -8.59 -9.74
C TRP A 242 2.16 -9.81 -9.85
N THR A 243 2.16 -10.47 -11.02
CA THR A 243 3.06 -11.60 -11.26
C THR A 243 4.53 -11.17 -11.20
N GLY A 244 4.84 -9.99 -11.72
CA GLY A 244 6.19 -9.42 -11.73
C GLY A 244 6.75 -9.16 -10.33
N ILE A 245 5.91 -8.78 -9.37
CA ILE A 245 6.30 -8.69 -7.96
C ILE A 245 6.76 -10.05 -7.44
N LEU A 246 5.94 -11.09 -7.64
CA LEU A 246 6.26 -12.44 -7.19
C LEU A 246 7.54 -12.96 -7.86
N ASP A 247 7.68 -12.73 -9.17
CA ASP A 247 8.86 -13.09 -9.94
C ASP A 247 10.10 -12.40 -9.39
N TYR A 248 10.04 -11.10 -9.10
CA TYR A 248 11.16 -10.33 -8.56
C TYR A 248 11.58 -10.85 -7.18
N VAL A 249 10.61 -11.06 -6.28
CA VAL A 249 10.85 -11.60 -4.93
C VAL A 249 11.38 -13.03 -4.95
N SER A 250 10.95 -13.85 -5.93
CA SER A 250 11.49 -15.20 -6.15
C SER A 250 12.92 -15.23 -6.69
N GLY A 251 13.51 -14.06 -7.00
CA GLY A 251 14.89 -13.92 -7.45
C GLY A 251 15.05 -13.85 -8.98
N ILE A 252 13.97 -13.64 -9.74
CA ILE A 252 14.10 -13.37 -11.18
C ILE A 252 14.76 -11.99 -11.36
N PRO A 253 15.78 -11.84 -12.23
CA PRO A 253 16.45 -10.56 -12.44
C PRO A 253 15.48 -9.45 -12.83
N LEU A 254 15.60 -8.29 -12.18
CA LEU A 254 14.69 -7.15 -12.33
C LEU A 254 14.43 -6.78 -13.79
N ILE A 255 15.48 -6.68 -14.61
CA ILE A 255 15.34 -6.34 -16.04
C ILE A 255 14.44 -7.33 -16.78
N LYS A 256 14.50 -8.62 -16.45
CA LYS A 256 13.64 -9.64 -17.08
C LYS A 256 12.19 -9.49 -16.64
N VAL A 257 11.96 -9.17 -15.36
CA VAL A 257 10.62 -8.87 -14.83
C VAL A 257 10.05 -7.67 -15.58
N LEU A 258 10.77 -6.55 -15.61
CA LEU A 258 10.30 -5.32 -16.25
C LEU A 258 10.10 -5.46 -17.75
N MET A 259 10.95 -6.22 -18.46
CA MET A 259 10.72 -6.55 -19.88
C MET A 259 9.43 -7.33 -20.12
N THR A 260 9.07 -8.22 -19.18
CA THR A 260 7.83 -8.99 -19.27
C THR A 260 6.62 -8.07 -19.11
N ILE A 261 6.64 -7.21 -18.09
CA ILE A 261 5.59 -6.21 -17.87
C ILE A 261 5.50 -5.25 -19.05
N GLU A 262 6.62 -4.75 -19.56
CA GLU A 262 6.67 -3.84 -20.72
C GLU A 262 6.06 -4.48 -21.97
N THR A 263 6.33 -5.77 -22.20
CA THR A 263 5.75 -6.50 -23.34
C THR A 263 4.23 -6.54 -23.23
N THR A 264 3.71 -6.86 -22.04
CA THR A 264 2.26 -6.85 -21.79
C THR A 264 1.67 -5.45 -21.91
N ALA A 265 2.36 -4.42 -21.42
CA ALA A 265 1.92 -3.03 -21.49
C ALA A 265 1.84 -2.53 -22.94
N LEU A 266 2.87 -2.80 -23.76
CA LEU A 266 2.90 -2.44 -25.17
C LEU A 266 1.72 -3.03 -25.96
N ASP A 267 1.22 -4.20 -25.58
CA ASP A 267 0.04 -4.81 -26.21
C ASP A 267 -1.27 -4.26 -25.62
N ALA A 268 -1.36 -4.11 -24.31
CA ALA A 268 -2.58 -3.70 -23.62
C ALA A 268 -2.94 -2.22 -23.80
N TYR A 269 -1.94 -1.34 -23.98
CA TYR A 269 -2.14 0.10 -24.18
C TYR A 269 -2.26 0.52 -25.65
N ARG A 270 -2.11 -0.42 -26.60
CA ARG A 270 -2.43 -0.14 -28.02
C ARG A 270 -3.92 0.13 -28.16
N LYS A 271 -4.26 1.40 -28.41
CA LYS A 271 -5.58 1.80 -28.90
C LYS A 271 -5.73 1.50 -30.37
#